data_AF-A0A3B0UJ20-F1
#
_entry.id   AF-A0A3B0UJ20-F1
#
_cell.length_a   1.000
_cell.length_b   1.000
_cell.length_c   1.000
_cell.angle_alpha   90.00
_cell.angle_beta   90.00
_cell.angle_gamma   90.00
#
_symmetry.space_group_name_H-M   'P 1'
#
loop_
_entity.id
_entity.type
_entity.pdbx_description
1 polymer ?
#
loop_
_entity_poly.entity_id
_entity_poly.type
_entity_poly.pdbx_seq_one_letter_code
_entity_poly.pdbx_strand_id
1 'polypeptide(L)'
;WYSGFGTKDSLGTKLLSISGDCRYPGIYEVEWGTSIREILAMCGANDVQAIQVGGPSGMLIGMKDFSNMDNSELMKWYKPSGMMIAEKFFDRKLSYSDLPTGGSIIIFNSNRDLLSEIVMNFMDFFIEESCGSCSTCRTMPLLMKNKLQKILDDHGIRKDIYDLLNWGKVLKASRCGLGQTAGNPILSSIFHFRHLYEQRIQSLTQFDSGFSLESATEKTSKYVHKKPVFHHF
;
A
#
# COMPACT_ATOMS: atom_id res chain seq x y z
N TRP A 1 -26.43 -22.01 -16.90
CA TRP A 1 -26.15 -20.74 -17.60
C TRP A 1 -25.07 -19.96 -16.86
N TYR A 2 -25.35 -19.33 -15.71
CA TYR A 2 -24.35 -18.52 -14.96
C TYR A 2 -23.02 -19.24 -14.67
N SER A 3 -23.08 -20.53 -14.30
CA SER A 3 -21.89 -21.39 -14.09
C SER A 3 -21.13 -21.78 -15.36
N GLY A 4 -21.54 -21.31 -16.54
CA GLY A 4 -20.85 -21.50 -17.82
C GLY A 4 -19.83 -20.41 -18.13
N PHE A 5 -19.85 -19.29 -17.39
CA PHE A 5 -18.87 -18.21 -17.47
C PHE A 5 -17.86 -18.33 -16.32
N GLY A 6 -16.71 -17.67 -16.47
CA GLY A 6 -15.72 -17.55 -15.40
C GLY A 6 -14.64 -18.64 -15.38
N THR A 7 -14.00 -18.82 -14.22
CA THR A 7 -12.98 -19.84 -13.97
C THR A 7 -13.52 -20.98 -13.09
N LYS A 8 -12.79 -22.10 -13.02
CA LYS A 8 -13.16 -23.27 -12.19
C LYS A 8 -13.36 -22.93 -10.69
N ASP A 9 -12.67 -21.90 -10.21
CA ASP A 9 -12.67 -21.39 -8.84
C ASP A 9 -13.49 -20.09 -8.66
N SER A 10 -14.04 -19.51 -9.73
CA SER A 10 -14.83 -18.28 -9.68
C SER A 10 -15.81 -18.25 -10.85
N LEU A 11 -17.05 -18.67 -10.59
CA LEU A 11 -18.08 -18.84 -11.61
C LEU A 11 -18.84 -17.53 -11.88
N GLY A 12 -19.22 -17.33 -13.14
CA GLY A 12 -20.05 -16.21 -13.57
C GLY A 12 -19.29 -14.94 -13.91
N THR A 13 -20.00 -13.82 -13.80
CA THR A 13 -19.48 -12.47 -14.05
C THR A 13 -19.18 -11.72 -12.75
N LYS A 14 -18.50 -10.57 -12.88
CA LYS A 14 -18.19 -9.64 -11.81
C LYS A 14 -18.35 -8.21 -12.30
N LEU A 15 -19.11 -7.42 -11.55
CA LEU A 15 -19.12 -5.96 -11.71
C LEU A 15 -17.84 -5.36 -11.13
N LEU A 16 -17.19 -4.54 -11.95
CA LEU A 16 -16.02 -3.75 -11.63
C LEU A 16 -16.38 -2.26 -11.64
N SER A 17 -15.93 -1.52 -10.62
CA SER A 17 -15.97 -0.07 -10.59
C SER A 17 -14.55 0.43 -10.87
N ILE A 18 -14.34 0.97 -12.07
CA ILE A 18 -13.04 1.39 -12.59
C ILE A 18 -12.91 2.91 -12.49
N SER A 19 -11.84 3.38 -11.84
CA SER A 19 -11.51 4.79 -11.68
C SER A 19 -10.01 5.06 -11.77
N GLY A 20 -9.60 6.31 -11.56
CA GLY A 20 -8.20 6.74 -11.69
C GLY A 20 -7.85 7.12 -13.13
N ASP A 21 -6.57 7.01 -13.48
CA ASP A 21 -5.98 7.55 -14.71
C ASP A 21 -6.31 6.68 -15.94
N CYS A 22 -7.56 6.75 -16.42
CA CYS A 22 -8.06 6.05 -17.60
C CYS A 22 -9.03 6.93 -18.42
N ARG A 23 -9.23 6.60 -19.70
CA ARG A 23 -10.09 7.40 -20.60
C ARG A 23 -11.59 7.19 -20.33
N TYR A 24 -11.96 6.00 -19.87
CA TYR A 24 -13.34 5.58 -19.68
C TYR A 24 -13.54 5.02 -18.26
N PRO A 25 -13.59 5.86 -17.22
CA PRO A 25 -13.99 5.42 -15.88
C PRO A 25 -15.48 5.05 -15.87
N GLY A 26 -15.86 4.05 -15.06
CA GLY A 26 -17.25 3.59 -15.02
C GLY A 26 -17.45 2.20 -14.42
N ILE A 27 -18.66 1.68 -14.58
CA ILE A 27 -19.02 0.31 -14.18
C ILE A 27 -18.91 -0.61 -15.39
N TYR A 28 -18.17 -1.71 -15.22
CA TYR A 28 -17.93 -2.73 -16.23
C TYR A 28 -18.37 -4.09 -15.71
N GLU A 29 -19.13 -4.85 -16.51
CA GLU A 29 -19.34 -6.27 -16.25
C GLU A 29 -18.28 -7.07 -17.04
N VAL A 30 -17.54 -7.93 -16.34
CA VAL A 30 -16.55 -8.84 -16.95
C VAL A 30 -16.79 -10.26 -16.47
N GLU A 31 -16.28 -11.25 -17.21
CA GLU A 31 -16.22 -12.62 -16.71
C GLU A 31 -15.07 -12.78 -15.70
N TRP A 32 -15.21 -13.70 -14.74
CA TRP A 32 -14.03 -14.13 -13.99
C TRP A 32 -13.00 -14.77 -14.93
N GLY A 33 -11.72 -14.56 -14.67
CA GLY A 33 -10.63 -14.97 -15.55
C GLY A 33 -10.19 -13.91 -16.57
N THR A 34 -10.90 -12.78 -16.68
CA THR A 34 -10.39 -11.59 -17.38
C THR A 34 -9.11 -11.09 -16.71
N SER A 35 -8.09 -10.79 -17.52
CA SER A 35 -6.79 -10.27 -17.07
C SER A 35 -6.84 -8.77 -16.80
N ILE A 36 -5.89 -8.29 -16.00
CA ILE A 36 -5.70 -6.85 -15.80
C ILE A 36 -5.40 -6.14 -17.13
N ARG A 37 -4.60 -6.74 -18.02
CA ARG A 37 -4.28 -6.19 -19.34
C ARG A 37 -5.54 -5.97 -20.20
N GLU A 38 -6.47 -6.93 -20.22
CA GLU A 38 -7.77 -6.79 -20.90
C GLU A 38 -8.58 -5.63 -20.30
N ILE A 39 -8.64 -5.54 -18.96
CA ILE A 39 -9.36 -4.46 -18.25
C ILE A 39 -8.77 -3.07 -18.57
N LEU A 40 -7.44 -2.92 -18.59
CA LEU A 40 -6.77 -1.67 -18.94
C LEU A 40 -7.06 -1.24 -20.38
N ALA A 41 -7.13 -2.21 -21.31
CA ALA A 41 -7.54 -1.94 -22.69
C ALA A 41 -9.02 -1.50 -22.78
N MET A 42 -9.92 -2.14 -22.02
CA MET A 42 -11.35 -1.80 -21.99
C MET A 42 -11.65 -0.39 -21.47
N CYS A 43 -10.94 0.09 -20.45
CA CYS A 43 -11.10 1.45 -19.93
C CYS A 43 -10.22 2.51 -20.64
N GLY A 44 -9.45 2.11 -21.66
CA GLY A 44 -8.58 3.00 -22.42
C GLY A 44 -7.47 3.63 -21.58
N ALA A 45 -6.92 2.89 -20.62
CA ALA A 45 -5.78 3.31 -19.82
C ALA A 45 -4.47 3.16 -20.61
N ASN A 46 -3.55 4.11 -20.43
CA ASN A 46 -2.24 4.14 -21.08
C ASN A 46 -1.20 4.56 -20.05
N ASP A 47 0.07 4.20 -20.27
CA ASP A 47 1.20 4.61 -19.42
C ASP A 47 1.01 4.27 -17.92
N VAL A 48 0.48 3.06 -17.66
CA VAL A 48 0.05 2.61 -16.33
C VAL A 48 1.21 1.97 -15.57
N GLN A 49 1.68 2.61 -14.50
CA GLN A 49 2.73 2.04 -13.63
C GLN A 49 2.17 1.08 -12.57
N ALA A 50 0.94 1.35 -12.10
CA ALA A 50 0.33 0.62 -11.01
C ALA A 50 -1.21 0.63 -11.06
N ILE A 51 -1.83 -0.37 -10.43
CA ILE A 51 -3.27 -0.37 -10.13
C ILE A 51 -3.54 -0.77 -8.68
N GLN A 52 -4.62 -0.26 -8.08
CA GLN A 52 -5.20 -0.78 -6.84
C GLN A 52 -6.41 -1.65 -7.17
N VAL A 53 -6.31 -2.96 -6.95
CA VAL A 53 -7.42 -3.92 -7.01
C VAL A 53 -8.08 -4.04 -5.63
N GLY A 54 -9.41 -4.10 -5.59
CA GLY A 54 -10.17 -4.36 -4.36
C GLY A 54 -10.20 -3.22 -3.33
N GLY A 55 -9.75 -2.02 -3.68
CA GLY A 55 -9.70 -0.86 -2.77
C GLY A 55 -8.51 -0.88 -1.79
N PRO A 56 -8.41 0.11 -0.88
CA PRO A 56 -7.21 0.34 -0.06
C PRO A 56 -6.92 -0.77 0.96
N SER A 57 -7.93 -1.57 1.34
CA SER A 57 -7.76 -2.77 2.19
C SER A 57 -6.98 -3.91 1.50
N GLY A 58 -6.55 -3.71 0.26
CA GLY A 58 -5.93 -4.68 -0.64
C GLY A 58 -4.76 -5.52 -0.12
N MET A 59 -4.85 -6.86 -0.16
CA MET A 59 -3.77 -7.77 -0.62
C MET A 59 -4.23 -9.26 -0.70
N LEU A 60 -4.01 -9.93 -1.84
CA LEU A 60 -3.78 -11.38 -1.96
C LEU A 60 -2.82 -11.65 -3.14
N ILE A 61 -1.78 -12.43 -2.87
CA ILE A 61 -0.87 -12.99 -3.87
C ILE A 61 -1.41 -14.37 -4.28
N GLY A 62 -1.40 -14.68 -5.58
CA GLY A 62 -1.93 -15.95 -6.10
C GLY A 62 -1.00 -17.13 -5.78
N MET A 63 -1.56 -18.34 -5.71
CA MET A 63 -0.84 -19.55 -5.27
C MET A 63 0.41 -19.91 -6.11
N LYS A 64 0.64 -19.28 -7.27
CA LYS A 64 1.80 -19.54 -8.14
C LYS A 64 3.04 -18.70 -7.80
N ASP A 65 2.87 -17.52 -7.20
CA ASP A 65 4.02 -16.72 -6.74
C ASP A 65 4.58 -17.26 -5.40
N PHE A 66 3.81 -18.11 -4.71
CA PHE A 66 4.21 -18.81 -3.48
C PHE A 66 5.47 -19.66 -3.66
N SER A 67 5.66 -20.31 -4.82
CA SER A 67 6.82 -21.18 -5.08
C SER A 67 8.13 -20.43 -5.35
N ASN A 68 8.06 -19.12 -5.61
CA ASN A 68 9.23 -18.26 -5.77
C ASN A 68 9.56 -17.45 -4.49
N MET A 69 8.79 -17.63 -3.41
CA MET A 69 8.90 -16.89 -2.14
C MET A 69 9.28 -17.80 -0.96
N ASP A 70 10.23 -18.70 -1.18
CA ASP A 70 10.63 -19.77 -0.24
C ASP A 70 11.40 -19.29 1.03
N ASN A 71 11.31 -17.99 1.38
CA ASN A 71 12.07 -17.40 2.50
C ASN A 71 11.40 -16.19 3.19
N SER A 72 10.09 -15.97 3.05
CA SER A 72 9.40 -14.90 3.80
C SER A 72 8.23 -15.40 4.66
N GLU A 73 8.45 -15.47 5.99
CA GLU A 73 7.39 -15.71 6.99
C GLU A 73 6.23 -14.69 6.96
N LEU A 74 6.44 -13.55 6.29
CA LEU A 74 5.47 -12.46 6.10
C LEU A 74 4.08 -12.94 5.63
N MET A 75 4.01 -14.05 4.89
CA MET A 75 2.80 -14.44 4.14
C MET A 75 1.93 -15.54 4.78
N LYS A 76 2.37 -16.21 5.87
CA LYS A 76 1.56 -17.27 6.53
C LYS A 76 0.24 -16.79 7.15
N TRP A 77 0.06 -15.48 7.32
CA TRP A 77 -0.98 -14.88 8.18
C TRP A 77 -1.86 -13.84 7.47
N TYR A 78 -1.78 -13.75 6.14
CA TYR A 78 -2.42 -12.68 5.37
C TYR A 78 -3.73 -13.12 4.68
N LYS A 79 -4.82 -12.39 4.95
CA LYS A 79 -6.18 -12.65 4.45
C LYS A 79 -6.53 -11.73 3.27
N PRO A 80 -7.38 -12.18 2.31
CA PRO A 80 -7.57 -11.53 1.01
C PRO A 80 -8.26 -10.17 1.09
N SER A 81 -7.51 -9.09 0.82
CA SER A 81 -7.94 -7.67 0.78
C SER A 81 -8.31 -7.05 -0.59
N GLY A 82 -7.78 -7.56 -1.71
CA GLY A 82 -7.51 -6.78 -2.96
C GLY A 82 -6.00 -6.84 -3.30
N MET A 83 -5.33 -5.82 -3.88
CA MET A 83 -3.84 -5.59 -3.89
C MET A 83 -3.42 -4.29 -4.64
N MET A 84 -2.30 -3.62 -4.30
CA MET A 84 -1.61 -2.70 -5.24
C MET A 84 -0.67 -3.50 -6.16
N ILE A 85 -0.78 -3.37 -7.48
CA ILE A 85 -0.12 -4.25 -8.46
C ILE A 85 0.73 -3.43 -9.43
N ALA A 86 2.00 -3.81 -9.60
CA ALA A 86 2.91 -3.27 -10.61
C ALA A 86 2.73 -3.90 -12.00
N GLU A 87 3.12 -3.18 -13.05
CA GLU A 87 2.99 -3.56 -14.48
C GLU A 87 3.36 -5.02 -14.79
N LYS A 88 4.46 -5.53 -14.20
CA LYS A 88 4.96 -6.91 -14.37
C LYS A 88 3.96 -8.03 -14.02
N PHE A 89 2.82 -7.68 -13.42
CA PHE A 89 1.75 -8.59 -13.04
C PHE A 89 0.42 -8.35 -13.77
N PHE A 90 0.38 -7.49 -14.81
CA PHE A 90 -0.86 -7.19 -15.54
C PHE A 90 -1.42 -8.37 -16.38
N ASP A 91 -0.63 -9.43 -16.58
CA ASP A 91 -1.11 -10.68 -17.20
C ASP A 91 -1.82 -11.62 -16.21
N ARG A 92 -1.84 -11.28 -14.90
CA ARG A 92 -2.61 -12.00 -13.88
C ARG A 92 -4.11 -11.74 -14.06
N LYS A 93 -4.92 -12.72 -13.63
CA LYS A 93 -6.35 -12.80 -13.91
C LYS A 93 -7.18 -12.61 -12.65
N LEU A 94 -8.33 -11.96 -12.80
CA LEU A 94 -9.32 -11.87 -11.73
C LEU A 94 -9.87 -13.27 -11.45
N SER A 95 -9.57 -13.84 -10.29
CA SER A 95 -10.18 -15.07 -9.77
C SER A 95 -9.91 -15.20 -8.29
N TYR A 96 -10.60 -16.11 -7.61
CA TYR A 96 -10.39 -16.37 -6.18
C TYR A 96 -8.97 -16.86 -5.87
N SER A 97 -8.39 -17.71 -6.73
CA SER A 97 -7.05 -18.29 -6.56
C SER A 97 -5.89 -17.42 -7.06
N ASP A 98 -6.17 -16.42 -7.90
CA ASP A 98 -5.18 -15.51 -8.48
C ASP A 98 -5.35 -14.08 -7.92
N LEU A 99 -6.16 -13.22 -8.56
CA LEU A 99 -6.47 -11.87 -8.06
C LEU A 99 -7.93 -11.73 -7.62
N PRO A 100 -8.26 -11.97 -6.34
CA PRO A 100 -9.61 -11.73 -5.83
C PRO A 100 -9.86 -10.21 -5.71
N THR A 101 -11.07 -9.79 -6.06
CA THR A 101 -11.47 -8.39 -5.97
C THR A 101 -12.88 -8.22 -5.42
N GLY A 102 -13.06 -7.21 -4.56
CA GLY A 102 -14.38 -6.71 -4.18
C GLY A 102 -15.14 -6.09 -5.36
N GLY A 103 -14.42 -5.64 -6.40
CA GLY A 103 -14.95 -4.99 -7.60
C GLY A 103 -14.30 -3.63 -7.89
N SER A 104 -13.70 -2.97 -6.90
CA SER A 104 -12.97 -1.72 -7.12
C SER A 104 -11.66 -1.96 -7.90
N ILE A 105 -11.39 -1.12 -8.90
CA ILE A 105 -10.10 -0.99 -9.57
C ILE A 105 -9.78 0.51 -9.71
N ILE A 106 -8.63 0.93 -9.20
CA ILE A 106 -8.12 2.31 -9.35
C ILE A 106 -6.82 2.24 -10.14
N ILE A 107 -6.68 3.06 -11.18
CA ILE A 107 -5.56 3.02 -12.13
C ILE A 107 -4.64 4.22 -11.89
N PHE A 108 -3.33 4.02 -11.92
CA PHE A 108 -2.33 5.07 -11.71
C PHE A 108 -1.33 5.10 -12.86
N ASN A 109 -1.24 6.24 -13.55
CA ASN A 109 -0.27 6.45 -14.62
C ASN A 109 1.12 6.86 -14.10
N SER A 110 2.14 6.88 -14.96
CA SER A 110 3.54 7.18 -14.58
C SER A 110 3.76 8.54 -13.90
N ASN A 111 2.83 9.49 -14.04
CA ASN A 111 2.97 10.85 -13.50
C ASN A 111 2.61 10.95 -12.00
N ARG A 112 2.16 9.85 -11.37
CA ARG A 112 1.77 9.79 -9.94
C ARG A 112 2.94 9.39 -9.05
N ASP A 113 3.12 10.05 -7.91
CA ASP A 113 3.96 9.48 -6.84
C ASP A 113 3.16 8.42 -6.06
N LEU A 114 3.49 7.15 -6.27
CA LEU A 114 2.85 6.02 -5.60
C LEU A 114 2.93 6.09 -4.07
N LEU A 115 3.99 6.68 -3.52
CA LEU A 115 4.19 6.73 -2.07
C LEU A 115 3.53 7.98 -1.46
N SER A 116 3.86 9.16 -2.00
CA SER A 116 3.45 10.44 -1.39
C SER A 116 2.02 10.87 -1.73
N GLU A 117 1.51 10.59 -2.94
CA GLU A 117 0.09 10.84 -3.28
C GLU A 117 -0.80 9.66 -2.85
N ILE A 118 -0.44 8.43 -3.20
CA ILE A 118 -1.38 7.30 -3.16
C ILE A 118 -1.33 6.54 -1.82
N VAL A 119 -0.16 6.01 -1.42
CA VAL A 119 -0.05 5.24 -0.18
C VAL A 119 -0.36 6.10 1.04
N MET A 120 0.15 7.33 1.09
CA MET A 120 -0.14 8.25 2.21
C MET A 120 -1.63 8.59 2.33
N ASN A 121 -2.33 8.86 1.22
CA ASN A 121 -3.78 9.06 1.21
C ASN A 121 -4.57 7.81 1.68
N PHE A 122 -4.13 6.61 1.30
CA PHE A 122 -4.72 5.38 1.84
C PHE A 122 -4.44 5.18 3.34
N MET A 123 -3.28 5.62 3.85
CA MET A 123 -3.01 5.60 5.28
C MET A 123 -3.90 6.58 6.04
N ASP A 124 -4.18 7.77 5.48
CA ASP A 124 -5.13 8.73 6.07
C ASP A 124 -6.54 8.15 6.15
N PHE A 125 -7.06 7.55 5.07
CA PHE A 125 -8.32 6.81 5.09
C PHE A 125 -8.39 5.79 6.25
N PHE A 126 -7.33 5.01 6.48
CA PHE A 126 -7.30 4.05 7.59
C PHE A 126 -7.17 4.67 8.99
N ILE A 127 -6.66 5.89 9.10
CA ILE A 127 -6.57 6.63 10.36
C ILE A 127 -7.94 7.25 10.69
N GLU A 128 -8.59 7.87 9.71
CA GLU A 128 -9.87 8.56 9.85
C GLU A 128 -11.05 7.59 10.03
N GLU A 129 -11.12 6.51 9.24
CA GLU A 129 -12.17 5.48 9.36
C GLU A 129 -11.93 4.46 10.51
N SER A 130 -10.89 4.69 11.33
CA SER A 130 -10.61 3.86 12.49
C SER A 130 -11.61 4.12 13.62
N CYS A 131 -12.48 3.15 13.92
CA CYS A 131 -13.42 3.25 15.05
C CYS A 131 -12.75 3.33 16.44
N GLY A 132 -11.41 3.34 16.53
CA GLY A 132 -10.64 3.57 17.76
C GLY A 132 -10.73 2.48 18.84
N SER A 133 -11.52 1.42 18.62
CA SER A 133 -11.89 0.43 19.65
C SER A 133 -10.75 -0.48 20.10
N CYS A 134 -9.78 -0.82 19.23
CA CYS A 134 -8.62 -1.63 19.60
C CYS A 134 -7.32 -0.83 19.44
N SER A 135 -6.40 -1.00 20.40
CA SER A 135 -5.14 -0.24 20.49
C SER A 135 -4.27 -0.37 19.24
N THR A 136 -4.22 -1.56 18.65
CA THR A 136 -3.47 -1.83 17.41
C THR A 136 -3.99 -1.00 16.25
N CYS A 137 -5.29 -1.06 15.94
CA CYS A 137 -5.91 -0.31 14.84
C CYS A 137 -5.93 1.21 15.08
N ARG A 138 -6.01 1.66 16.34
CA ARG A 138 -6.02 3.10 16.66
C ARG A 138 -4.65 3.75 16.51
N THR A 139 -3.57 3.03 16.85
CA THR A 139 -2.23 3.64 16.95
C THR A 139 -1.31 3.26 15.78
N MET A 140 -1.32 2.00 15.33
CA MET A 140 -0.33 1.52 14.36
C MET A 140 -0.42 2.18 12.97
N PRO A 141 -1.60 2.48 12.39
CA PRO A 141 -1.66 3.14 11.08
C PRO A 141 -1.00 4.52 11.09
N LEU A 142 -1.20 5.31 12.16
CA LEU A 142 -0.54 6.60 12.35
C LEU A 142 0.98 6.45 12.50
N LEU A 143 1.45 5.47 13.30
CA LEU A 143 2.89 5.20 13.43
C LEU A 143 3.51 4.78 12.08
N MET A 144 2.82 3.95 11.31
CA MET A 144 3.25 3.54 9.97
C MET A 144 3.26 4.71 8.99
N LYS A 145 2.26 5.61 9.02
CA LYS A 145 2.23 6.84 8.21
C LYS A 145 3.40 7.75 8.56
N ASN A 146 3.62 8.06 9.83
CA ASN A 146 4.72 8.92 10.27
C ASN A 146 6.10 8.33 9.93
N LYS A 147 6.21 7.00 9.96
CA LYS A 147 7.41 6.25 9.55
C LYS A 147 7.65 6.31 8.04
N LEU A 148 6.58 6.28 7.22
CA LEU A 148 6.67 6.53 5.78
C LEU A 148 7.03 7.99 5.49
N GLN A 149 6.40 8.95 6.16
CA GLN A 149 6.73 10.39 6.02
C GLN A 149 8.22 10.64 6.28
N LYS A 150 8.79 10.07 7.35
CA LYS A 150 10.23 10.13 7.62
C LYS A 150 11.10 9.60 6.46
N ILE A 151 10.66 8.54 5.77
CA ILE A 151 11.37 8.01 4.60
C ILE A 151 11.18 8.94 3.39
N LEU A 152 10.02 9.59 3.23
CA LEU A 152 9.76 10.56 2.17
C LEU A 152 10.55 11.87 2.35
N ASP A 153 10.82 12.25 3.60
CA ASP A 153 11.61 13.43 3.98
C ASP A 153 13.14 13.17 3.94
N ASP A 154 13.59 12.11 3.25
CA ASP A 154 15.00 11.65 3.15
C ASP A 154 15.71 11.34 4.50
N HIS A 155 14.93 11.27 5.59
CA HIS A 155 15.37 10.84 6.91
C HIS A 155 15.30 9.31 7.10
N GLY A 156 15.03 8.54 6.05
CA GLY A 156 14.85 7.09 6.11
C GLY A 156 16.15 6.32 6.43
N ILE A 157 16.07 5.36 7.36
CA ILE A 157 17.14 4.37 7.60
C ILE A 157 16.68 2.96 7.26
N ARG A 158 17.60 2.04 6.94
CA ARG A 158 17.26 0.66 6.55
C ARG A 158 16.36 -0.06 7.58
N LYS A 159 16.50 0.26 8.87
CA LYS A 159 15.66 -0.24 9.96
C LYS A 159 14.18 0.17 9.81
N ASP A 160 13.90 1.35 9.26
CA ASP A 160 12.53 1.87 9.12
C ASP A 160 11.66 0.97 8.21
N ILE A 161 12.23 0.43 7.12
CA ILE A 161 11.57 -0.54 6.24
C ILE A 161 11.28 -1.86 6.99
N TYR A 162 12.23 -2.34 7.81
CA TYR A 162 12.03 -3.54 8.62
C TYR A 162 11.00 -3.33 9.75
N ASP A 163 10.96 -2.14 10.35
CA ASP A 163 9.94 -1.77 11.34
C ASP A 163 8.55 -1.79 10.70
N LEU A 164 8.35 -1.16 9.54
CA LEU A 164 7.09 -1.19 8.78
C LEU A 164 6.61 -2.63 8.48
N LEU A 165 7.52 -3.49 7.99
CA LEU A 165 7.22 -4.90 7.69
C LEU A 165 6.82 -5.69 8.94
N ASN A 166 7.45 -5.43 10.09
CA ASN A 166 7.12 -6.11 11.35
C ASN A 166 5.84 -5.56 11.99
N TRP A 167 5.57 -4.25 11.89
CA TRP A 167 4.34 -3.62 12.36
C TRP A 167 3.09 -4.11 11.61
N GLY A 168 3.24 -4.49 10.34
CA GLY A 168 2.21 -5.21 9.59
C GLY A 168 1.74 -6.52 10.23
N LYS A 169 2.59 -7.19 11.02
CA LYS A 169 2.23 -8.40 11.78
C LYS A 169 1.41 -8.04 13.04
N VAL A 170 1.76 -6.94 13.72
CA VAL A 170 1.07 -6.46 14.93
C VAL A 170 -0.39 -6.11 14.66
N LEU A 171 -0.68 -5.51 13.49
CA LEU A 171 -2.04 -5.20 13.05
C LEU A 171 -2.96 -6.43 12.93
N LYS A 172 -2.42 -7.65 12.81
CA LYS A 172 -3.25 -8.88 12.78
C LYS A 172 -3.93 -9.19 14.12
N ALA A 173 -3.47 -8.60 15.22
CA ALA A 173 -4.16 -8.66 16.51
C ALA A 173 -5.35 -7.68 16.61
N SER A 174 -5.65 -6.89 15.58
CA SER A 174 -6.83 -6.03 15.55
C SER A 174 -8.14 -6.80 15.49
N ARG A 175 -9.17 -6.26 16.16
CA ARG A 175 -10.48 -6.91 16.38
C ARG A 175 -11.30 -7.16 15.11
N CYS A 176 -11.16 -6.33 14.08
CA CYS A 176 -11.97 -6.37 12.85
C CYS A 176 -11.09 -6.33 11.59
N GLY A 177 -11.71 -6.58 10.44
CA GLY A 177 -11.05 -6.58 9.13
C GLY A 177 -10.26 -5.31 8.84
N LEU A 178 -10.87 -4.12 9.04
CA LEU A 178 -10.24 -2.81 8.78
C LEU A 178 -8.89 -2.68 9.50
N GLY A 179 -8.83 -3.00 10.80
CA GLY A 179 -7.56 -2.97 11.53
C GLY A 179 -6.57 -4.04 11.09
N GLN A 180 -7.05 -5.23 10.70
CA GLN A 180 -6.19 -6.27 10.14
C GLN A 180 -5.61 -5.91 8.76
N THR A 181 -6.19 -4.94 8.05
CA THR A 181 -5.79 -4.52 6.70
C THR A 181 -5.16 -3.12 6.62
N ALA A 182 -5.19 -2.34 7.71
CA ALA A 182 -4.77 -0.93 7.71
C ALA A 182 -3.29 -0.68 7.36
N GLY A 183 -2.44 -1.71 7.44
CA GLY A 183 -1.03 -1.63 7.04
C GLY A 183 -0.77 -2.03 5.57
N ASN A 184 -1.79 -2.55 4.88
CA ASN A 184 -1.62 -3.17 3.57
C ASN A 184 -1.16 -2.19 2.46
N PRO A 185 -1.58 -0.91 2.43
CA PRO A 185 -1.05 0.05 1.44
C PRO A 185 0.48 0.12 1.45
N ILE A 186 1.09 0.18 2.64
CA ILE A 186 2.55 0.21 2.82
C ILE A 186 3.18 -1.16 2.52
N LEU A 187 2.57 -2.25 2.96
CA LEU A 187 3.17 -3.59 2.78
C LEU A 187 3.15 -4.04 1.31
N SER A 188 2.07 -3.75 0.58
CA SER A 188 1.97 -4.03 -0.86
C SER A 188 2.92 -3.15 -1.68
N SER A 189 3.01 -1.85 -1.37
CA SER A 189 3.95 -0.96 -2.06
C SER A 189 5.43 -1.27 -1.74
N ILE A 190 5.78 -1.68 -0.52
CA ILE A 190 7.13 -2.22 -0.23
C ILE A 190 7.39 -3.51 -1.03
N PHE A 191 6.41 -4.39 -1.21
CA PHE A 191 6.59 -5.64 -1.95
C PHE A 191 6.76 -5.41 -3.46
N HIS A 192 5.96 -4.54 -4.06
CA HIS A 192 5.96 -4.28 -5.51
C HIS A 192 6.99 -3.21 -5.94
N PHE A 193 7.20 -2.19 -5.11
CA PHE A 193 7.96 -0.97 -5.44
C PHE A 193 9.05 -0.66 -4.41
N ARG A 194 9.65 -1.69 -3.82
CA ARG A 194 10.73 -1.59 -2.80
C ARG A 194 11.81 -0.55 -3.12
N HIS A 195 12.18 -0.42 -4.39
CA HIS A 195 13.19 0.53 -4.85
C HIS A 195 12.83 1.99 -4.56
N LEU A 196 11.54 2.38 -4.60
CA LEU A 196 11.08 3.74 -4.27
C LEU A 196 11.29 4.11 -2.79
N TYR A 197 11.36 3.09 -1.92
CA TYR A 197 11.75 3.25 -0.52
C TYR A 197 13.27 3.31 -0.40
N GLU A 198 13.97 2.33 -1.00
CA GLU A 198 15.43 2.19 -0.88
C GLU A 198 16.22 3.36 -1.49
N GLN A 199 15.66 4.07 -2.48
CA GLN A 199 16.21 5.31 -3.03
C GLN A 199 16.23 6.48 -2.02
N ARG A 200 15.37 6.47 -0.99
CA ARG A 200 15.28 7.50 0.05
C ARG A 200 15.83 7.03 1.41
N ILE A 201 16.69 6.00 1.39
CA ILE A 201 17.39 5.51 2.58
C ILE A 201 18.81 6.07 2.61
N GLN A 202 19.18 6.69 3.73
CA GLN A 202 20.54 7.16 3.96
C GLN A 202 21.54 6.01 4.02
N SER A 203 22.61 6.12 3.24
CA SER A 203 23.75 5.21 3.32
C SER A 203 24.53 5.43 4.63
N LEU A 204 24.92 4.33 5.30
CA LEU A 204 25.77 4.31 6.51
C LEU A 204 25.14 4.89 7.80
N THR A 205 23.99 5.59 7.74
CA THR A 205 23.27 6.04 8.93
C THR A 205 22.53 4.88 9.63
N GLN A 206 22.80 4.66 10.91
CA GLN A 206 22.10 3.64 11.74
C GLN A 206 20.90 4.20 12.52
N PHE A 207 20.89 5.51 12.78
CA PHE A 207 19.84 6.19 13.52
C PHE A 207 19.62 7.59 12.94
N ASP A 208 18.36 7.90 12.66
CA ASP A 208 17.88 9.25 12.39
C ASP A 208 16.49 9.33 13.05
N SER A 209 16.18 10.47 13.68
CA SER A 209 14.89 10.74 14.33
C SER A 209 13.90 11.50 13.42
N GLY A 210 14.38 12.16 12.37
CA GLY A 210 13.65 13.18 11.61
C GLY A 210 13.39 14.47 12.40
N PHE A 211 13.99 14.63 13.58
CA PHE A 211 13.72 15.76 14.49
C PHE A 211 14.92 16.69 14.61
N SER A 212 14.78 17.92 14.11
CA SER A 212 15.76 19.00 14.28
C SER A 212 15.51 19.77 15.57
N LEU A 213 16.53 19.79 16.44
CA LEU A 213 16.56 20.60 17.67
C LEU A 213 16.61 22.11 17.35
N GLU A 214 17.24 22.47 16.23
CA GLU A 214 17.35 23.82 15.69
C GLU A 214 15.96 24.36 15.36
N SER A 215 15.19 23.61 14.56
CA SER A 215 13.81 23.94 14.18
C SER A 215 12.89 24.01 15.41
N ALA A 216 12.99 23.03 16.31
CA ALA A 216 12.16 22.97 17.52
C ALA A 216 12.38 24.15 18.49
N THR A 217 13.59 24.70 18.54
CA THR A 217 13.93 25.82 19.44
C THR A 217 13.85 27.19 18.79
N GLU A 218 13.78 27.27 17.45
CA GLU A 218 13.87 28.52 16.68
C GLU A 218 12.92 29.63 17.17
N LYS A 219 11.65 29.29 17.42
CA LYS A 219 10.63 30.24 17.90
C LYS A 219 10.99 30.82 19.26
N THR A 220 11.42 29.96 20.19
CA THR A 220 11.84 30.36 21.54
C THR A 220 13.11 31.20 21.48
N SER A 221 14.09 30.80 20.68
CA SER A 221 15.36 31.50 20.47
C SER A 221 15.17 32.91 19.90
N LYS A 222 14.25 33.07 18.94
CA LYS A 222 13.82 34.38 18.41
C LYS A 222 13.17 35.24 19.49
N TYR A 223 12.30 34.66 20.33
CA TYR A 223 11.60 35.38 21.40
C TYR A 223 12.52 35.84 22.54
N VAL A 224 13.47 35.01 22.98
CA VAL A 224 14.39 35.36 24.09
C VAL A 224 15.69 36.03 23.63
N HIS A 225 15.85 36.25 22.32
CA HIS A 225 17.07 36.79 21.68
C HIS A 225 18.37 36.05 22.07
N LYS A 226 18.31 34.72 22.22
CA LYS A 226 19.48 33.86 22.52
C LYS A 226 19.70 32.83 21.43
N LYS A 227 20.95 32.64 21.01
CA LYS A 227 21.36 31.57 20.11
C LYS A 227 21.68 30.30 20.92
N PRO A 228 20.97 29.18 20.71
CA PRO A 228 21.31 27.90 21.35
C PRO A 228 22.64 27.36 20.80
N VAL A 229 23.34 26.59 21.63
CA VAL A 229 24.53 25.82 21.26
C VAL A 229 24.13 24.36 21.24
N PHE A 230 24.20 23.74 20.07
CA PHE A 230 23.92 22.31 19.90
C PHE A 230 25.23 21.51 19.91
N HIS A 231 25.18 20.34 20.53
CA HIS A 231 26.25 19.37 20.50
C HIS A 231 25.73 18.13 19.76
N HIS A 232 26.18 17.95 18.53
CA HIS A 232 25.95 16.72 17.77
C HIS A 232 26.96 15.67 18.24
N PHE A 233 26.48 14.48 18.57
CA PHE A 233 27.25 13.32 19.03
C PHE A 233 27.14 12.18 18.02
#